data_AF-A0A955NU99-F1
#
_entry.id   AF-A0A955NU99-F1
#
_cell.length_a   1.000
_cell.length_b   1.000
_cell.length_c   1.000
_cell.angle_alpha   90.00
_cell.angle_beta   90.00
_cell.angle_gamma   90.00
#
_symmetry.space_group_name_H-M   'P 1'
#
loop_
_entity.id
_entity.type
_entity.pdbx_description
1 polymer ?
#
loop_
_entity_poly.entity_id
_entity_poly.type
_entity_poly.pdbx_seq_one_letter_code
_entity_poly.pdbx_strand_id
1 'polypeptide(L)'
;SIDHVDDLPKVAGELKRVLKKGGIIRMQVHYHEPQSCEPWSIDDDLMEQLFGPFGIQKLSHLTLAEALPAFATRTDEFMTVWGNTDTVYRPGVPHHA
;
A
#
# COMPACT_ATOMS: atom_id res chain seq x y z
N SER A 1 7.17 -0.66 7.73
CA SER A 1 6.05 -1.25 6.94
C SER A 1 6.52 -2.41 6.06
N ILE A 2 6.42 -2.36 4.72
CA ILE A 2 7.11 -3.29 3.80
C ILE A 2 8.44 -2.72 3.28
N ASP A 3 8.76 -1.49 3.65
CA ASP A 3 10.06 -0.79 3.55
C ASP A 3 11.26 -1.57 4.14
N HIS A 4 11.05 -2.45 5.13
CA HIS A 4 12.09 -3.26 5.79
C HIS A 4 12.61 -4.45 4.95
N VAL A 5 12.07 -4.74 3.75
CA VAL A 5 12.44 -5.94 2.98
C VAL A 5 13.72 -5.73 2.16
N ASP A 6 14.56 -6.76 2.03
CA ASP A 6 15.82 -6.66 1.26
C ASP A 6 15.60 -6.39 -0.24
N ASP A 7 14.49 -6.90 -0.80
CA ASP A 7 14.21 -6.93 -2.25
C ASP A 7 12.72 -6.65 -2.50
N LEU A 8 12.35 -5.36 -2.49
CA LEU A 8 10.98 -4.91 -2.71
C LEU A 8 10.44 -5.26 -4.12
N PRO A 9 11.23 -5.19 -5.23
CA PRO A 9 10.80 -5.66 -6.55
C PRO A 9 10.38 -7.14 -6.57
N LYS A 10 11.10 -8.02 -5.88
CA LYS A 10 10.73 -9.43 -5.73
C LYS A 10 9.48 -9.62 -4.88
N VAL A 11 9.31 -8.84 -3.82
CA VAL A 11 8.07 -8.82 -3.01
C VAL A 11 6.88 -8.36 -3.86
N ALA A 12 7.02 -7.36 -4.72
CA ALA A 12 5.98 -6.95 -5.67
C ALA A 12 5.63 -8.07 -6.68
N GLY A 13 6.62 -8.81 -7.17
CA GLY A 13 6.42 -10.00 -8.00
C GLY A 13 5.63 -11.12 -7.31
N GLU A 14 5.93 -11.40 -6.04
CA GLU A 14 5.18 -12.38 -5.24
C GLU A 14 3.78 -11.90 -4.86
N LEU A 15 3.61 -10.61 -4.54
CA LEU A 15 2.29 -10.00 -4.32
C LEU A 15 1.40 -10.13 -5.56
N LYS A 16 1.93 -9.84 -6.76
CA LYS A 16 1.25 -10.11 -8.03
C LYS A 16 0.86 -11.59 -8.20
N ARG A 17 1.73 -12.51 -7.81
CA ARG A 17 1.49 -13.97 -7.93
C ARG A 17 0.35 -14.46 -7.03
N VAL A 18 0.11 -13.82 -5.89
CA VAL A 18 -0.97 -14.21 -4.94
C VAL A 18 -2.24 -13.38 -5.04
N LEU A 19 -2.21 -12.21 -5.67
CA LEU A 19 -3.37 -11.33 -5.81
C LEU A 19 -4.41 -11.91 -6.79
N LYS A 20 -5.56 -12.33 -6.25
CA LYS A 20 -6.73 -12.76 -7.05
C LYS A 20 -7.23 -11.61 -7.95
N LYS A 21 -7.89 -11.92 -9.07
CA LYS A 21 -8.58 -10.88 -9.88
C LYS A 21 -9.56 -10.10 -8.99
N GLY A 22 -9.47 -8.76 -9.05
CA GLY A 22 -10.28 -7.85 -8.24
C GLY A 22 -9.78 -7.66 -6.79
N GLY A 23 -8.70 -8.34 -6.39
CA GLY A 23 -8.06 -8.14 -5.09
C GLY A 23 -7.48 -6.73 -4.92
N ILE A 24 -7.23 -6.36 -3.66
CA ILE A 24 -6.60 -5.10 -3.26
C ILE A 24 -5.33 -5.35 -2.43
N ILE A 25 -4.38 -4.42 -2.54
CA ILE A 25 -3.25 -4.30 -1.64
C ILE A 25 -3.56 -3.12 -0.70
N ARG A 26 -3.61 -3.37 0.61
CA ARG A 26 -3.81 -2.33 1.63
C ARG A 26 -2.55 -2.22 2.47
N MET A 27 -2.01 -1.01 2.60
CA MET A 27 -0.72 -0.77 3.26
C MET A 27 -0.81 0.39 4.23
N GLN A 28 -0.18 0.21 5.39
CA GLN A 28 0.22 1.29 6.27
C GLN A 28 1.60 1.76 5.80
N VAL A 29 1.76 3.03 5.46
CA VAL A 29 2.99 3.62 4.89
C VAL A 29 3.39 4.83 5.72
N HIS A 30 4.68 4.92 6.04
CA HIS A 30 5.33 6.10 6.60
C HIS A 30 6.24 6.64 5.50
N TYR A 31 6.07 7.89 5.06
CA TYR A 31 6.90 8.47 4.01
C TYR A 31 8.19 9.04 4.62
N HIS A 32 9.30 8.31 4.51
CA HIS A 32 10.60 8.68 5.08
C HIS A 32 11.75 8.49 4.08
N GLU A 33 12.86 9.18 4.29
CA GLU A 33 14.12 8.93 3.58
C GLU A 33 14.67 7.53 3.90
N PRO A 34 15.39 6.85 2.99
CA PRO A 34 15.91 5.50 3.23
C PRO A 34 16.83 5.41 4.47
N GLN A 35 16.62 4.39 5.30
CA GLN A 35 17.44 4.13 6.51
C GLN A 35 18.16 2.79 6.43
N SER A 36 19.16 2.56 7.31
CA SER A 36 19.96 1.32 7.34
C SER A 36 19.15 0.04 7.57
N CYS A 37 17.94 0.15 8.11
CA CYS A 37 17.01 -0.96 8.38
C CYS A 37 15.67 -0.83 7.62
N GLU A 38 15.55 0.21 6.79
CA GLU A 38 14.37 0.59 6.00
C GLU A 38 14.87 1.12 4.63
N PRO A 39 15.50 0.27 3.80
CA PRO A 39 16.24 0.70 2.62
C PRO A 39 15.38 1.26 1.48
N TRP A 40 14.04 1.14 1.56
CA TRP A 40 13.11 1.66 0.57
C TRP A 40 12.32 2.85 1.15
N SER A 41 12.50 4.03 0.55
CA SER A 41 11.50 5.09 0.66
C SER A 41 10.32 4.67 -0.23
N ILE A 42 9.17 4.37 0.36
CA ILE A 42 7.97 3.93 -0.37
C ILE A 42 7.06 5.13 -0.58
N ASP A 43 7.16 5.74 -1.75
CA ASP A 43 6.24 6.77 -2.23
C ASP A 43 5.20 6.20 -3.23
N ASP A 44 4.37 7.08 -3.80
CA ASP A 44 3.40 6.68 -4.82
C ASP A 44 4.05 6.31 -6.16
N ASP A 45 5.13 7.00 -6.56
CA ASP A 45 5.83 6.80 -7.83
C ASP A 45 6.49 5.41 -7.89
N LEU A 46 7.14 4.98 -6.80
CA LEU A 46 7.69 3.63 -6.66
C LEU A 46 6.58 2.57 -6.68
N MET A 47 5.44 2.84 -6.06
CA MET A 47 4.29 1.95 -6.09
C MET A 47 3.66 1.84 -7.48
N GLU A 48 3.56 2.94 -8.23
CA GLU A 48 3.13 2.91 -9.64
C GLU A 48 4.16 2.20 -10.53
N GLN A 49 5.47 2.38 -10.30
CA GLN A 49 6.51 1.63 -11.00
C GLN A 49 6.41 0.11 -10.74
N LEU A 50 6.15 -0.29 -9.50
CA LEU A 50 6.11 -1.71 -9.10
C LEU A 50 4.80 -2.42 -9.49
N PHE A 51 3.66 -1.73 -9.44
CA PHE A 51 2.33 -2.36 -9.57
C PHE A 51 1.49 -1.83 -10.75
N GLY A 52 1.75 -0.62 -11.24
CA GLY A 52 1.12 -0.03 -12.42
C GLY A 52 1.21 -0.90 -13.68
N PRO A 53 2.35 -1.55 -13.99
CA PRO A 53 2.46 -2.51 -15.09
C PRO A 53 1.53 -3.74 -15.01
N PHE A 54 0.82 -3.93 -13.89
CA PHE A 54 -0.16 -5.00 -13.69
C PHE A 54 -1.61 -4.48 -13.64
N GLY A 55 -1.82 -3.20 -14.00
CA GLY A 55 -3.13 -2.55 -13.94
C GLY A 55 -3.62 -2.31 -12.51
N ILE A 56 -2.70 -2.09 -11.57
CA ILE A 56 -2.99 -1.75 -10.18
C ILE A 56 -2.66 -0.26 -10.00
N GLN A 57 -3.63 0.52 -9.55
CA GLN A 57 -3.54 1.95 -9.31
C GLN A 57 -3.96 2.29 -7.87
N LYS A 58 -3.64 3.49 -7.41
CA LYS A 58 -4.07 3.98 -6.09
C LYS A 58 -5.59 4.23 -6.08
N LEU A 59 -6.30 3.62 -5.13
CA LEU A 59 -7.75 3.72 -4.96
C LEU A 59 -8.15 4.60 -3.76
N SER A 60 -7.32 4.68 -2.72
CA SER A 60 -7.52 5.63 -1.62
C SER A 60 -6.23 5.93 -0.87
N HIS A 61 -6.22 7.10 -0.23
CA HIS A 61 -5.24 7.52 0.77
C HIS A 61 -6.01 8.21 1.90
N LEU A 62 -5.66 7.85 3.14
CA LEU A 62 -6.13 8.46 4.38
C LEU A 62 -4.92 8.58 5.30
N THR A 63 -4.90 9.57 6.19
CA THR A 63 -4.00 9.52 7.35
C THR A 63 -4.35 8.30 8.23
N LEU A 64 -3.39 7.83 9.03
CA LEU A 64 -3.64 6.76 10.00
C LEU A 64 -4.68 7.20 11.04
N ALA A 65 -4.72 8.50 11.38
CA ALA A 65 -5.71 9.12 12.24
C ALA A 65 -7.16 9.01 11.70
N GLU A 66 -7.38 9.32 10.41
CA GLU A 66 -8.69 9.18 9.76
C GLU A 66 -9.09 7.70 9.61
N ALA A 67 -8.14 6.83 9.27
CA ALA A 67 -8.41 5.41 9.10
C ALA A 67 -8.67 4.66 10.41
N LEU A 68 -8.04 5.09 11.51
CA LEU A 68 -8.07 4.46 12.83
C LEU A 68 -7.92 5.53 13.95
N PRO A 69 -9.02 6.12 14.47
CA PRO A 69 -8.96 7.21 15.45
C PRO A 69 -8.18 6.92 16.76
N ALA A 70 -7.93 5.66 17.08
CA ALA A 70 -7.04 5.25 18.19
C ALA A 70 -5.57 5.67 18.00
N PHE A 71 -5.16 6.03 16.78
CA PHE A 71 -3.80 6.46 16.42
C PHE A 71 -3.74 7.94 16.01
N ALA A 72 -4.68 8.78 16.48
CA ALA A 72 -4.81 10.18 16.07
C ALA A 72 -3.57 11.08 16.29
N THR A 73 -2.56 10.62 17.04
CA THR A 73 -1.27 11.31 17.24
C THR A 73 -0.21 10.96 16.20
N ARG A 74 -0.46 10.02 15.28
CA ARG A 74 0.44 9.65 14.17
C ARG A 74 -0.04 10.32 12.89
N THR A 75 0.53 11.47 12.59
CA THR A 75 0.15 12.37 11.48
C THR A 75 1.02 12.22 10.23
N ASP A 76 2.09 11.46 10.37
CA ASP A 76 3.14 11.09 9.41
C ASP A 76 2.90 9.73 8.73
N GLU A 77 2.05 8.88 9.33
CA GLU A 77 1.61 7.62 8.77
C GLU A 77 0.27 7.69 8.03
N PHE A 78 0.16 6.89 6.98
CA PHE A 78 -0.96 6.86 6.04
C PHE A 78 -1.43 5.43 5.78
N MET A 79 -2.72 5.30 5.48
CA MET A 79 -3.35 4.05 5.07
C MET A 79 -3.73 4.15 3.59
N THR A 80 -2.97 3.47 2.73
CA THR A 80 -3.21 3.43 1.28
C THR A 80 -3.91 2.14 0.86
N VAL A 81 -4.71 2.23 -0.21
CA VAL A 81 -5.31 1.07 -0.88
C VAL A 81 -5.02 1.17 -2.36
N TRP A 82 -4.57 0.06 -2.94
CA TRP A 82 -4.21 -0.10 -4.35
C TRP A 82 -4.99 -1.27 -4.95
N GLY A 83 -5.45 -1.14 -6.18
CA GLY A 83 -6.25 -2.16 -6.86
C GLY A 83 -6.54 -1.80 -8.32
N ASN A 84 -7.31 -2.65 -9.00
CA ASN A 84 -7.63 -2.45 -10.42
C ASN A 84 -8.83 -1.50 -10.60
N THR A 85 -9.01 -0.92 -11.79
CA THR A 85 -10.19 -0.09 -12.13
C THR A 85 -11.51 -0.84 -11.97
N ASP A 86 -11.52 -2.16 -12.20
CA ASP A 86 -12.68 -3.04 -12.02
C ASP A 86 -13.04 -3.27 -10.53
N THR A 87 -12.16 -2.91 -9.59
CA THR A 87 -12.34 -3.17 -8.16
C THR A 87 -13.29 -2.14 -7.53
N VAL A 88 -14.49 -2.58 -7.16
CA VAL A 88 -15.44 -1.79 -6.35
C VAL A 88 -14.97 -1.71 -4.90
N TYR A 89 -13.96 -0.88 -4.64
CA TYR A 89 -13.52 -0.55 -3.29
C TYR A 89 -14.57 0.33 -2.59
N ARG A 90 -14.84 0.05 -1.31
CA ARG A 90 -15.72 0.86 -0.46
C ARG A 90 -15.06 1.10 0.91
N PRO A 91 -14.63 2.33 1.23
CA PRO A 91 -14.11 2.66 2.55
C PRO A 91 -15.06 2.21 3.67
N GLY A 92 -14.50 1.58 4.70
CA GLY A 92 -15.26 1.10 5.87
C GLY A 92 -16.03 -0.21 5.70
N VAL A 93 -16.07 -0.82 4.49
CA VAL A 93 -16.74 -2.12 4.29
C VAL A 93 -15.73 -3.27 4.40
N PRO A 94 -15.95 -4.30 5.25
CA PRO A 94 -15.13 -5.50 5.25
C PRO A 94 -15.25 -6.28 3.95
N HIS A 95 -14.14 -6.43 3.23
CA HIS A 95 -14.06 -7.34 2.08
C HIS A 95 -13.71 -8.75 2.59
N HIS A 96 -14.63 -9.71 2.45
CA HIS A 96 -14.35 -11.12 2.70
C HIS A 96 -13.43 -11.69 1.61
N ALA A 97 -12.46 -12.53 1.99
CA ALA A 97 -11.32 -12.94 1.16
C ALA A 97 -11.44 -14.34 0.55
#